data_AF-A0A8T5UJG3-F1
#
_entry.id   AF-A0A8T5UJG3-F1
#
_cell.length_a   1.000
_cell.length_b   1.000
_cell.length_c   1.000
_cell.angle_alpha   90.00
_cell.angle_beta   90.00
_cell.angle_gamma   90.00
#
_symmetry.space_group_name_H-M   'P 1'
#
loop_
_entity.id
_entity.type
_entity.pdbx_description
1 polymer ?
#
loop_
_entity_poly.entity_id
_entity_poly.type
_entity_poly.pdbx_seq_one_letter_code
_entity_poly.pdbx_strand_id
1 'polypeptide(L)'
;MKTHTANIIIFVFIAQILISSAFLIVKTYGTPIEFDVGFGTAPVIDGVVDGATGEWDSAEKLEIELFPDISNQSDGLPIELWVLQAESNLYILARFELNDHISSEYDKEFLGTLIADWNADLDFTDAKIIQFSNMSANSYSYLDYYINETIYYEDVNPNGYGAAKLEGNQI
;
A
#
# COMPACT_ATOMS: atom_id res chain seq x y z
N MET A 1 21.99 30.67 41.01
CA MET A 1 22.81 29.63 40.34
C MET A 1 22.04 28.33 40.05
N LYS A 2 21.28 27.74 41.01
CA LYS A 2 20.58 26.46 40.79
C LYS A 2 19.52 26.45 39.65
N THR A 3 18.79 27.55 39.46
CA THR A 3 17.76 27.68 38.41
C THR A 3 18.33 27.76 37.00
N HIS A 4 19.45 28.46 36.80
CA HIS A 4 20.11 28.51 35.49
C HIS A 4 20.70 27.15 35.10
N THR A 5 21.29 26.42 36.06
CA THR A 5 21.80 25.07 35.80
C THR A 5 20.67 24.10 35.45
N ALA A 6 19.52 24.17 36.14
CA ALA A 6 18.35 23.36 35.81
C ALA A 6 17.81 23.65 34.40
N ASN A 7 17.72 24.92 34.01
CA ASN A 7 17.25 25.31 32.67
C ASN A 7 18.20 24.82 31.56
N ILE A 8 19.51 24.85 31.78
CA ILE A 8 20.49 24.32 30.83
C ILE A 8 20.32 22.80 30.66
N ILE A 9 20.15 22.07 31.76
CA ILE A 9 19.95 20.61 31.72
C ILE A 9 18.67 20.26 30.97
N ILE A 10 17.56 20.96 31.23
CA ILE A 10 16.29 20.77 30.50
C ILE A 10 16.48 21.02 29.01
N PHE A 11 17.19 22.08 28.64
CA PHE A 11 17.44 22.43 27.24
C PHE A 11 18.26 21.35 26.52
N VAL A 12 19.31 20.81 27.17
CA VAL A 12 20.10 19.69 26.63
C VAL A 12 19.23 18.44 26.48
N PHE A 13 18.33 18.17 27.44
CA PHE A 13 17.44 17.01 27.38
C PHE A 13 16.44 17.11 26.22
N ILE A 14 15.82 18.29 26.02
CA ILE A 14 14.90 18.53 24.90
C ILE A 14 15.64 18.42 23.56
N ALA A 15 16.83 19.04 23.46
CA ALA A 15 17.65 18.95 22.25
C ALA A 15 18.02 17.48 21.94
N GLN A 16 18.37 16.69 22.95
CA GLN A 16 18.66 15.27 22.77
C GLN A 16 17.44 14.48 22.32
N ILE A 17 16.25 14.74 22.88
CA ILE A 17 15.00 14.09 22.44
C ILE A 17 14.73 14.42 20.97
N LEU A 18 14.85 15.69 20.58
CA LEU A 18 14.62 16.13 19.20
C LEU A 18 15.61 15.52 18.20
N ILE A 19 16.89 15.42 18.59
CA ILE A 19 17.92 14.78 17.76
C ILE A 19 17.64 13.27 17.64
N SER A 20 17.34 12.59 18.75
CA SER A 20 17.03 11.16 18.74
C SER A 20 15.75 10.84 17.97
N SER A 21 14.73 11.72 18.00
CA SER A 21 13.51 11.53 17.21
C SER A 21 13.73 11.69 15.72
N ALA A 22 14.74 12.46 15.29
CA ALA A 22 15.10 12.58 13.88
C ALA A 22 15.71 11.29 13.30
N PHE A 23 16.22 10.39 14.14
CA PHE A 23 16.78 9.09 13.74
C PHE A 23 15.80 7.92 13.86
N LEU A 24 14.58 8.15 14.34
CA LEU A 24 13.56 7.10 14.49
C LEU A 24 12.72 6.85 13.24
N ILE A 25 12.95 7.59 12.15
CA ILE A 25 12.38 7.21 10.85
C ILE A 25 13.25 6.08 10.32
N VAL A 26 12.85 4.84 10.64
CA VAL A 26 13.39 3.66 9.99
C VAL A 26 13.11 3.85 8.51
N LYS A 27 14.15 4.11 7.72
CA LYS A 27 14.05 4.05 6.27
C LYS A 27 13.66 2.62 5.94
N THR A 28 12.41 2.42 5.56
CA THR A 28 11.95 1.14 5.03
C THR A 28 12.53 1.04 3.63
N TYR A 29 13.34 0.00 3.39
CA TYR A 29 13.91 -0.27 2.08
C TYR A 29 13.11 -1.41 1.47
N GLY A 30 12.37 -1.12 0.40
CA GLY A 30 11.84 -2.17 -0.47
C GLY A 30 12.94 -2.63 -1.42
N THR A 31 13.02 -3.94 -1.68
CA THR A 31 13.79 -4.42 -2.84
C THR A 31 12.90 -4.24 -4.07
N PRO A 32 13.27 -3.41 -5.05
CA PRO A 32 12.47 -3.27 -6.26
C PRO A 32 12.47 -4.60 -7.00
N ILE A 33 11.28 -5.06 -7.37
CA ILE A 33 11.09 -6.22 -8.23
C ILE A 33 10.55 -5.68 -9.55
N GLU A 34 11.30 -5.88 -10.62
CA GLU A 34 10.80 -5.64 -11.97
C GLU A 34 9.86 -6.79 -12.33
N PHE A 35 8.71 -6.46 -12.91
CA PHE A 35 7.69 -7.44 -13.29
C PHE A 35 7.20 -7.20 -14.71
N ASP A 36 7.27 -8.26 -15.52
CA ASP A 36 6.73 -8.25 -16.87
C ASP A 36 5.20 -8.22 -16.83
N VAL A 37 4.59 -7.67 -17.89
CA VAL A 37 3.13 -7.60 -18.01
C VAL A 37 2.62 -8.61 -19.03
N GLY A 38 1.57 -9.33 -18.67
CA GLY A 38 0.78 -10.11 -19.63
C GLY A 38 0.03 -9.19 -20.59
N PHE A 39 -0.37 -9.69 -21.76
CA PHE A 39 -1.19 -8.95 -22.72
C PHE A 39 -2.42 -9.76 -23.12
N GLY A 40 -3.62 -9.17 -23.04
CA GLY A 40 -4.85 -9.91 -23.30
C GLY A 40 -6.13 -9.09 -23.24
N THR A 41 -7.22 -9.75 -22.84
CA THR A 41 -8.55 -9.15 -22.74
C THR A 41 -8.77 -8.54 -21.38
N ALA A 42 -9.48 -7.41 -21.32
CA ALA A 42 -9.82 -6.76 -20.06
C ALA A 42 -10.65 -7.71 -19.16
N PRO A 43 -10.26 -7.95 -17.90
CA PRO A 43 -11.05 -8.72 -16.96
C PRO A 43 -12.22 -7.90 -16.42
N VAL A 44 -13.18 -8.58 -15.80
CA VAL A 44 -14.25 -7.91 -15.04
C VAL A 44 -13.71 -7.52 -13.67
N ILE A 45 -14.02 -6.31 -13.22
CA ILE A 45 -13.52 -5.77 -11.95
C ILE A 45 -14.64 -5.86 -10.91
N ASP A 46 -14.79 -7.05 -10.32
CA ASP A 46 -15.81 -7.38 -9.33
C ASP A 46 -15.23 -8.04 -8.06
N GLY A 47 -13.90 -8.09 -7.93
CA GLY A 47 -13.21 -8.72 -6.80
C GLY A 47 -13.33 -10.25 -6.76
N VAL A 48 -13.89 -10.88 -7.79
CA VAL A 48 -14.00 -12.33 -7.93
C VAL A 48 -13.12 -12.78 -9.10
N VAL A 49 -12.43 -13.92 -8.93
CA VAL A 49 -11.73 -14.57 -10.04
C VAL A 49 -12.63 -15.67 -10.58
N ASP A 50 -13.23 -15.47 -11.75
CA ASP A 50 -14.01 -16.52 -12.40
C ASP A 50 -13.12 -17.42 -13.27
N GLY A 51 -12.75 -18.58 -12.73
CA GLY A 51 -11.96 -19.56 -13.45
C GLY A 51 -12.64 -20.15 -14.69
N ALA A 52 -13.96 -19.97 -14.87
CA ALA A 52 -14.68 -20.45 -16.05
C ALA A 52 -14.53 -19.51 -17.25
N THR A 53 -14.31 -18.22 -17.02
CA THR A 53 -14.13 -17.22 -18.09
C THR A 53 -12.68 -17.16 -18.56
N GLY A 54 -11.73 -17.58 -17.71
CA GLY A 54 -10.29 -17.48 -18.01
C GLY A 54 -9.82 -16.04 -18.13
N GLU A 55 -10.51 -15.09 -17.48
CA GLU A 55 -10.27 -13.66 -17.66
C GLU A 55 -8.84 -13.20 -17.28
N TRP A 56 -8.14 -13.99 -16.46
CA TRP A 56 -6.76 -13.76 -16.03
C TRP A 56 -5.76 -14.78 -16.62
N ASP A 57 -6.15 -15.57 -17.62
CA ASP A 57 -5.28 -16.62 -18.19
C ASP A 57 -4.07 -16.03 -18.92
N SER A 58 -4.21 -14.85 -19.49
CA SER A 58 -3.13 -14.12 -20.18
C SER A 58 -2.30 -13.23 -19.26
N ALA A 59 -2.61 -13.18 -17.97
CA ALA A 59 -1.87 -12.37 -17.01
C ALA A 59 -0.53 -13.02 -16.67
N GLU A 60 0.50 -12.20 -16.49
CA GLU A 60 1.74 -12.67 -15.88
C GLU A 60 1.50 -12.84 -14.38
N LYS A 61 1.99 -13.94 -13.79
CA LYS A 61 1.70 -14.31 -12.40
C LYS A 61 2.99 -14.43 -11.62
N LEU A 62 3.08 -13.71 -10.51
CA LEU A 62 4.23 -13.71 -9.61
C LEU A 62 3.79 -13.92 -8.18
N GLU A 63 4.56 -14.71 -7.46
CA GLU A 63 4.44 -14.84 -6.02
C GLU A 63 5.55 -14.01 -5.37
N ILE A 64 5.17 -13.10 -4.47
CA ILE A 64 6.10 -12.29 -3.68
C ILE A 64 5.81 -12.50 -2.19
N GLU A 65 6.80 -12.28 -1.35
CA GLU A 65 6.64 -12.25 0.10
C GLU A 65 6.90 -10.83 0.63
N LEU A 66 5.91 -10.25 1.31
CA LEU A 66 6.07 -8.98 2.02
C LEU A 66 6.58 -9.22 3.43
N PHE A 67 7.81 -8.81 3.70
CA PHE A 67 8.42 -8.94 5.02
C PHE A 67 8.29 -7.66 5.84
N PRO A 68 7.90 -7.74 7.12
CA PRO A 68 7.89 -6.58 8.02
C PRO A 68 9.31 -6.09 8.36
N ASP A 69 10.30 -7.01 8.35
CA ASP A 69 11.71 -6.72 8.59
C ASP A 69 12.57 -7.40 7.53
N ILE A 70 13.23 -6.61 6.69
CA ILE A 70 14.13 -7.13 5.63
C ILE A 70 15.33 -7.90 6.17
N SER A 71 15.71 -7.67 7.43
CA SER A 71 16.82 -8.35 8.09
C SER A 71 16.39 -9.70 8.69
N ASN A 72 15.09 -9.95 8.79
CA ASN A 72 14.51 -11.19 9.30
C ASN A 72 13.34 -11.66 8.41
N GLN A 73 13.68 -12.39 7.35
CA GLN A 73 12.74 -12.92 6.35
C GLN A 73 12.04 -14.22 6.79
N SER A 74 11.75 -14.40 8.08
CA SER A 74 11.13 -15.65 8.56
C SER A 74 9.60 -15.65 8.51
N ASP A 75 8.98 -14.47 8.56
CA ASP A 75 7.52 -14.30 8.67
C ASP A 75 6.99 -13.33 7.60
N GLY A 76 7.20 -13.66 6.32
CA GLY A 76 6.66 -12.90 5.20
C GLY A 76 5.17 -13.16 4.96
N LEU A 77 4.43 -12.15 4.51
CA LEU A 77 3.06 -12.32 3.99
C LEU A 77 3.16 -12.70 2.50
N PRO A 78 2.77 -13.93 2.10
CA PRO A 78 2.75 -14.30 0.70
C PRO A 78 1.63 -13.56 -0.04
N ILE A 79 1.97 -13.04 -1.22
CA ILE A 79 1.06 -12.34 -2.11
C ILE A 79 1.23 -12.90 -3.53
N GLU A 80 0.13 -13.36 -4.11
CA GLU A 80 0.03 -13.63 -5.55
C GLU A 80 -0.34 -12.33 -6.28
N LEU A 81 0.51 -11.89 -7.19
CA LEU A 81 0.30 -10.73 -8.06
C LEU A 81 0.09 -11.20 -9.49
N TRP A 82 -1.04 -10.83 -10.08
CA TRP A 82 -1.31 -11.07 -11.50
C TRP A 82 -1.44 -9.74 -12.22
N VAL A 83 -0.65 -9.55 -13.27
CA VAL A 83 -0.63 -8.28 -14.00
C VAL A 83 -0.90 -8.51 -15.48
N LEU A 84 -1.85 -7.74 -15.99
CA LEU A 84 -2.33 -7.81 -17.35
C LEU A 84 -2.48 -6.40 -17.91
N GLN A 85 -1.96 -6.18 -19.11
CA GLN A 85 -2.27 -5.01 -19.90
C GLN A 85 -3.33 -5.37 -20.94
N ALA A 86 -4.41 -4.59 -20.97
CA ALA A 86 -5.40 -4.64 -22.03
C ALA A 86 -5.75 -3.21 -22.47
N GLU A 87 -5.61 -2.97 -23.78
CA GLU A 87 -5.75 -1.65 -24.38
C GLU A 87 -4.83 -0.60 -23.70
N SER A 88 -5.40 0.49 -23.18
CA SER A 88 -4.69 1.56 -22.46
C SER A 88 -4.68 1.38 -20.94
N ASN A 89 -5.12 0.23 -20.42
CA ASN A 89 -5.27 0.02 -18.98
C ASN A 89 -4.33 -1.08 -18.49
N LEU A 90 -3.79 -0.85 -17.30
CA LEU A 90 -3.09 -1.85 -16.52
C LEU A 90 -4.06 -2.43 -15.49
N TYR A 91 -4.14 -3.75 -15.46
CA TYR A 91 -4.96 -4.52 -14.52
C TYR A 91 -4.03 -5.27 -13.58
N ILE A 92 -4.25 -5.06 -12.29
CA ILE A 92 -3.46 -5.68 -11.24
C ILE A 92 -4.43 -6.39 -10.31
N LEU A 93 -4.20 -7.70 -10.12
CA LEU A 93 -4.84 -8.48 -9.08
C LEU A 93 -3.79 -8.81 -8.03
N ALA A 94 -4.12 -8.50 -6.77
CA ALA A 94 -3.32 -8.90 -5.61
C ALA A 94 -4.16 -9.82 -4.73
N ARG A 95 -3.66 -11.02 -4.47
CA ARG A 95 -4.32 -12.02 -3.64
C ARG A 95 -3.38 -12.45 -2.52
N PHE A 96 -3.89 -12.44 -1.31
CA PHE A 96 -3.15 -12.79 -0.11
C PHE A 96 -4.13 -13.33 0.93
N GLU A 97 -3.64 -14.11 1.87
CA GLU A 97 -4.43 -14.60 3.00
C GLU A 97 -4.11 -13.77 4.22
N LEU A 98 -5.12 -13.05 4.72
CA LEU A 98 -5.03 -12.39 6.02
C LEU A 98 -5.27 -13.43 7.11
N ASN A 99 -4.50 -13.33 8.20
CA ASN A 99 -4.71 -14.17 9.35
C ASN A 99 -6.02 -13.79 10.05
N ASP A 100 -6.82 -14.79 10.44
CA ASP A 100 -8.02 -14.54 11.24
C ASP A 100 -7.63 -14.10 12.65
N HIS A 101 -7.73 -12.79 12.89
CA HIS A 101 -7.48 -12.20 14.18
C HIS A 101 -8.79 -12.19 14.98
N ILE A 102 -8.91 -13.12 15.94
CA ILE A 102 -10.09 -13.31 16.82
C ILE A 102 -10.44 -12.03 17.63
N SER A 103 -9.58 -11.00 17.67
CA SER A 103 -9.82 -9.74 18.38
C SER A 103 -10.05 -8.55 17.43
N SER A 104 -10.98 -7.68 17.82
CA SER A 104 -11.33 -6.41 17.15
C SER A 104 -10.24 -5.32 17.19
N GLU A 105 -9.05 -5.63 17.70
CA GLU A 105 -7.94 -4.65 17.72
C GLU A 105 -7.28 -4.52 16.33
N TYR A 106 -7.62 -5.42 15.40
CA TYR A 106 -7.08 -5.51 14.04
C TYR A 106 -8.05 -5.01 12.95
N ASP A 107 -9.09 -4.24 13.31
CA ASP A 107 -10.02 -3.55 12.37
C ASP A 107 -9.33 -2.44 11.51
N LYS A 108 -8.01 -2.50 11.36
CA LYS A 108 -7.15 -1.47 10.74
C LYS A 108 -6.15 -2.04 9.75
N GLU A 109 -6.34 -3.27 9.30
CA GLU A 109 -5.56 -3.83 8.20
C GLU A 109 -5.95 -3.14 6.90
N PHE A 110 -4.95 -2.82 6.09
CA PHE A 110 -5.16 -2.19 4.80
C PHE A 110 -4.10 -2.65 3.81
N LEU A 111 -4.48 -2.65 2.53
CA LEU A 111 -3.55 -2.72 1.41
C LEU A 111 -3.45 -1.33 0.78
N GLY A 112 -2.23 -0.81 0.68
CA GLY A 112 -1.95 0.45 0.00
C GLY A 112 -1.23 0.22 -1.33
N THR A 113 -1.67 0.90 -2.39
CA THR A 113 -0.97 0.99 -3.66
C THR A 113 -0.48 2.43 -3.83
N LEU A 114 0.83 2.62 -3.95
CA LEU A 114 1.45 3.92 -4.21
C LEU A 114 1.80 4.01 -5.69
N ILE A 115 1.49 5.14 -6.32
CA ILE A 115 1.70 5.38 -7.74
C ILE A 115 2.70 6.52 -7.89
N ALA A 116 3.74 6.29 -8.68
CA ALA A 116 4.75 7.29 -9.02
C ALA A 116 4.94 7.34 -10.54
N ASP A 117 5.30 8.51 -11.05
CA ASP A 117 5.89 8.62 -12.38
C ASP A 117 7.30 7.99 -12.36
N TRP A 118 7.82 7.61 -13.51
CA TRP A 118 9.06 6.84 -13.69
C TRP A 118 10.36 7.54 -13.21
N ASN A 119 10.26 8.69 -12.53
CA ASN A 119 11.43 9.46 -12.11
C ASN A 119 12.29 8.69 -11.10
N ALA A 120 13.60 8.86 -11.22
CA ALA A 120 14.63 8.20 -10.39
C ALA A 120 14.49 8.48 -8.88
N ASP A 121 13.73 9.52 -8.52
CA ASP A 121 13.53 9.95 -7.14
C ASP A 121 12.33 9.29 -6.43
N LEU A 122 11.54 8.43 -7.13
CA LEU A 122 10.33 7.77 -6.58
C LEU A 122 9.36 8.77 -5.92
N ASP A 123 9.12 9.89 -6.61
CA ASP A 123 8.13 10.88 -6.18
C ASP A 123 6.72 10.31 -6.39
N PHE A 124 6.17 9.68 -5.36
CA PHE A 124 4.79 9.22 -5.36
C PHE A 124 3.83 10.40 -5.50
N THR A 125 2.96 10.32 -6.49
CA THR A 125 1.97 11.36 -6.81
C THR A 125 0.60 11.01 -6.25
N ASP A 126 0.31 9.72 -6.11
CA ASP A 126 -1.03 9.23 -5.80
C ASP A 126 -0.98 7.92 -5.00
N ALA A 127 -2.07 7.61 -4.29
CA ALA A 127 -2.22 6.43 -3.47
C ALA A 127 -3.68 5.96 -3.39
N LYS A 128 -3.86 4.64 -3.51
CA LYS A 128 -5.14 3.98 -3.24
C LYS A 128 -5.00 3.08 -2.02
N ILE A 129 -5.95 3.14 -1.10
CA ILE A 129 -5.97 2.31 0.10
C ILE A 129 -7.26 1.49 0.13
N ILE A 130 -7.12 0.18 0.29
CA ILE A 130 -8.23 -0.74 0.55
C ILE A 130 -8.18 -1.08 2.03
N GLN A 131 -9.16 -0.62 2.80
CA GLN A 131 -9.28 -0.95 4.21
C GLN A 131 -10.28 -2.09 4.40
N PHE A 132 -9.88 -3.08 5.20
CA PHE A 132 -10.71 -4.23 5.53
C PHE A 132 -11.36 -4.00 6.89
N SER A 133 -12.65 -4.29 6.99
CA SER A 133 -13.37 -4.27 8.28
C SER A 133 -14.17 -5.55 8.39
N ASN A 134 -14.00 -6.30 9.49
CA ASN A 134 -14.73 -7.56 9.71
C ASN A 134 -14.72 -8.50 8.49
N MET A 135 -13.60 -9.23 8.30
CA MET A 135 -13.39 -10.13 7.15
C MET A 135 -14.54 -11.13 6.92
N SER A 136 -15.30 -11.50 7.95
CA SER A 136 -16.43 -12.43 7.82
C SER A 136 -17.65 -11.86 7.06
N ALA A 137 -17.73 -10.54 6.89
CA ALA A 137 -18.86 -9.86 6.27
C ALA A 137 -18.57 -9.33 4.86
N ASN A 138 -17.36 -9.56 4.32
CA ASN A 138 -16.89 -9.00 3.05
C ASN A 138 -17.03 -7.46 2.96
N SER A 139 -16.94 -6.76 4.10
CA SER A 139 -17.02 -5.30 4.15
C SER A 139 -15.64 -4.66 4.01
N TYR A 140 -15.43 -3.91 2.94
CA TYR A 140 -14.23 -3.11 2.72
C TYR A 140 -14.59 -1.68 2.27
N SER A 141 -13.63 -0.77 2.37
CA SER A 141 -13.75 0.60 1.87
C SER A 141 -12.52 0.98 1.05
N TYR A 142 -12.75 1.56 -0.12
CA TYR A 142 -11.72 2.21 -0.91
C TYR A 142 -11.56 3.65 -0.46
N LEU A 143 -10.32 4.04 -0.17
CA LEU A 143 -9.95 5.40 0.13
C LEU A 143 -8.96 5.87 -0.91
N ASP A 144 -9.20 7.05 -1.44
CA ASP A 144 -8.44 7.65 -2.52
C ASP A 144 -7.67 8.87 -2.02
N TYR A 145 -6.37 8.94 -2.31
CA TYR A 145 -5.48 9.96 -1.77
C TYR A 145 -4.41 10.41 -2.76
N TYR A 146 -4.33 11.70 -3.05
CA TYR A 146 -3.13 12.26 -3.67
C TYR A 146 -2.05 12.52 -2.61
N ILE A 147 -0.78 12.40 -3.01
CA ILE A 147 0.38 12.65 -2.12
C ILE A 147 1.00 14.00 -2.46
N ASN A 148 1.23 14.83 -1.44
CA ASN A 148 1.96 16.09 -1.57
C ASN A 148 2.97 16.22 -0.43
N GLU A 149 4.25 16.33 -0.78
CA GLU A 149 5.38 16.42 0.17
C GLU A 149 5.31 15.34 1.27
N THR A 150 4.98 14.09 0.92
CA THR A 150 4.79 12.91 1.82
C THR A 150 3.51 12.89 2.67
N ILE A 151 2.62 13.87 2.51
CA ILE A 151 1.34 13.92 3.21
C ILE A 151 0.23 13.43 2.26
N TYR A 152 -0.64 12.56 2.78
CA TYR A 152 -1.80 12.03 2.07
C TYR A 152 -2.99 12.98 2.23
N TYR A 153 -3.65 13.31 1.13
CA TYR A 153 -4.84 14.16 1.08
C TYR A 153 -5.94 13.44 0.31
N GLU A 154 -7.14 13.37 0.88
CA GLU A 154 -8.28 12.70 0.22
C GLU A 154 -8.51 13.32 -1.16
N ASP A 155 -8.47 12.48 -2.20
CA ASP A 155 -8.81 12.92 -3.54
C ASP A 155 -10.34 12.87 -3.70
N VAL A 156 -10.93 14.05 -3.89
CA VAL A 156 -12.36 14.23 -4.06
C VAL A 156 -12.76 14.35 -5.53
N ASN A 157 -11.80 14.30 -6.45
CA ASN A 157 -12.05 14.41 -7.88
C ASN A 157 -12.23 13.02 -8.52
N PRO A 158 -13.47 12.60 -8.84
CA PRO A 158 -13.69 11.31 -9.47
C PRO A 158 -12.99 11.24 -10.83
N ASN A 159 -12.24 10.16 -11.08
CA ASN A 159 -11.40 9.99 -12.27
C ASN A 159 -10.23 11.02 -12.38
N GLY A 160 -9.62 11.41 -11.25
CA GLY A 160 -8.37 12.16 -11.21
C GLY A 160 -7.16 11.44 -11.84
N TYR A 161 -5.98 12.04 -11.75
CA TYR A 161 -4.75 11.35 -12.15
C TYR A 161 -4.54 10.12 -11.25
N GLY A 162 -4.27 8.95 -11.82
CA GLY A 162 -4.12 7.70 -11.05
C GLY A 162 -5.43 7.06 -10.60
N ALA A 163 -6.58 7.58 -11.03
CA ALA A 163 -7.87 6.99 -10.74
C ALA A 163 -8.01 5.54 -11.21
N ALA A 164 -8.64 4.72 -10.37
CA ALA A 164 -8.91 3.32 -10.66
C ALA A 164 -10.34 3.16 -11.17
N LYS A 165 -10.56 2.22 -12.10
CA LYS A 165 -11.90 1.87 -12.61
C LYS A 165 -12.82 1.20 -11.57
N LEU A 166 -12.39 1.14 -10.31
CA LEU A 166 -13.16 0.62 -9.18
C LEU A 166 -14.18 1.64 -8.66
N GLU A 167 -13.97 2.94 -8.90
CA GLU A 167 -14.83 4.03 -8.42
C GLU A 167 -16.25 3.93 -9.00
N GLY A 168 -17.22 3.54 -8.16
CA GLY A 168 -18.64 3.49 -8.52
C GLY A 168 -19.12 2.15 -9.09
N ASN A 169 -18.25 1.14 -9.22
CA ASN A 169 -18.70 -0.21 -9.47
C ASN A 169 -19.36 -0.76 -8.21
N GLN A 170 -20.59 -1.28 -8.35
CA GLN A 170 -21.17 -2.12 -7.32
C GLN A 170 -20.41 -3.43 -7.35
N ILE A 171 -19.78 -3.73 -6.23
CA ILE A 171 -19.20 -5.04 -5.96
C ILE A 171 -20.16 -5.77 -5.01
#